data_AF-A0A8T5BHY5-F1
#
_entry.id   AF-A0A8T5BHY5-F1
#
_cell.length_a   1.000
_cell.length_b   1.000
_cell.length_c   1.000
_cell.angle_alpha   90.00
_cell.angle_beta   90.00
_cell.angle_gamma   90.00
#
_symmetry.space_group_name_H-M   'P 1'
#
loop_
_entity.id
_entity.type
_entity.pdbx_description
1 polymer ?
#
loop_
_entity_poly.entity_id
_entity_poly.type
_entity_poly.pdbx_seq_one_letter_code
_entity_poly.pdbx_strand_id
1 'polypeptide(L)'
;MSLKEVFQEITPSDFFYRNRDIAGFTNPARALYSTVRELVENSLDACELSTIPPEIYIRISNKMDEEEIFYQVRIEDNGPGVPPEIIPSAFGQILFGSKYKLRQTRGTFGLGGKMALLYGQITTNGTTLVISSVDGNEIYEYQLMIDIKNNKPIILSKKNYSNKRKWHGTILEFTTEADYPRAASKIIEYLKQTAIVVPYANITFVDPKGKLYKFTRVTTKMPKPPEEARLHPHGVDVETLRRLIEATKTKTLHDFIKTHFQRVGDATANSFLKFANIDLKKNPKQLSQEDIVKLTNALKSFNEFLPPDAGCLSPIGEELLKIGIKKELNPEFVTVYQRKPSTYSGFPFIVEVGMAYGGGIPKTGKIELYRFANKIPLLFDEASDVSWKVINTLIDWRRYKIPQDAPIAIFIHICSTKVPYKTVGKEFIADRPEVEREILNAVREVARRLSLYLSKKRSIEREKKRFGVFAKYLPKIALFSTKLSEKKKEPEIKTLLKKASKIEEEFWGSEEEKRESA
;
A
#
# COMPACT_ATOMS: atom_id res chain seq x y z
N MET A 1 18.21 -52.57 -15.30
CA MET A 1 17.22 -51.75 -16.04
C MET A 1 17.77 -50.34 -16.13
N SER A 2 18.01 -49.82 -17.34
CA SER A 2 18.37 -48.41 -17.48
C SER A 2 17.18 -47.57 -17.03
N LEU A 3 17.37 -46.70 -16.03
CA LEU A 3 16.39 -45.68 -15.67
C LEU A 3 16.19 -44.78 -16.90
N LYS A 4 15.16 -45.07 -17.72
CA LYS A 4 14.74 -44.17 -18.80
C LYS A 4 14.02 -43.01 -18.15
N GLU A 5 14.58 -41.82 -18.27
CA GLU A 5 13.91 -40.60 -17.86
C GLU A 5 12.64 -40.40 -18.69
N VAL A 6 11.52 -40.12 -18.00
CA VAL A 6 10.23 -39.82 -18.63
C VAL A 6 10.00 -38.31 -18.51
N PHE A 7 10.02 -37.60 -19.64
CA PHE A 7 9.74 -36.17 -19.69
C PHE A 7 8.22 -35.94 -19.59
N GLN A 8 7.80 -35.02 -18.71
CA GLN A 8 6.40 -34.65 -18.50
C GLN A 8 6.24 -33.12 -18.41
N GLU A 9 5.15 -32.60 -18.98
CA GLU A 9 4.73 -31.21 -18.83
C GLU A 9 3.80 -31.07 -17.62
N ILE A 10 3.91 -29.96 -16.88
CA ILE A 10 3.06 -29.64 -15.73
C ILE A 10 2.30 -28.34 -15.98
N THR A 11 1.04 -28.29 -15.58
CA THR A 11 0.24 -27.07 -15.70
C THR A 11 0.57 -26.07 -14.60
N PRO A 12 0.18 -24.78 -14.74
CA PRO A 12 0.39 -23.79 -13.68
C PRO A 12 -0.19 -24.23 -12.33
N SER A 13 -1.40 -24.82 -12.34
CA SER A 13 -2.03 -25.32 -11.12
C SER A 13 -1.25 -26.44 -10.46
N ASP A 14 -0.74 -27.40 -11.25
CA ASP A 14 0.12 -28.47 -10.74
C ASP A 14 1.47 -27.94 -10.23
N PHE A 15 2.07 -26.97 -10.92
CA PHE A 15 3.30 -26.32 -10.47
C PHE A 15 3.12 -25.69 -9.09
N PHE A 16 2.06 -24.92 -8.87
CA PHE A 16 1.81 -24.27 -7.58
C PHE A 16 1.31 -25.24 -6.50
N TYR A 17 0.61 -26.30 -6.88
CA TYR A 17 0.28 -27.41 -5.98
C TYR A 17 1.55 -28.04 -5.38
N ARG A 18 2.59 -28.23 -6.21
CA ARG A 18 3.89 -28.77 -5.79
C ARG A 18 4.77 -27.74 -5.07
N ASN A 19 4.63 -26.44 -5.40
CA ASN A 19 5.49 -25.35 -4.91
C ASN A 19 4.69 -24.28 -4.14
N ARG A 20 3.94 -24.69 -3.12
CA ARG A 20 3.02 -23.82 -2.36
C ARG A 20 3.75 -22.67 -1.65
N ASP A 21 4.99 -22.91 -1.26
CA ASP A 21 5.86 -21.94 -0.59
C ASP A 21 6.10 -20.68 -1.41
N ILE A 22 6.18 -20.81 -2.74
CA ILE A 22 6.43 -19.69 -3.67
C ILE A 22 5.30 -18.66 -3.61
N ALA A 23 4.07 -19.10 -3.34
CA ALA A 23 2.88 -18.25 -3.24
C ALA A 23 2.61 -17.75 -1.80
N GLY A 24 3.49 -18.01 -0.84
CA GLY A 24 3.33 -17.59 0.56
C GLY A 24 2.51 -18.55 1.43
N PHE A 25 2.18 -19.74 0.92
CA PHE A 25 1.42 -20.78 1.63
C PHE A 25 2.36 -21.80 2.28
N THR A 26 3.32 -21.31 3.08
CA THR A 26 4.39 -22.13 3.67
C THR A 26 3.96 -22.89 4.92
N ASN A 27 3.06 -22.30 5.72
CA ASN A 27 2.53 -22.91 6.93
C ASN A 27 1.09 -22.43 7.18
N PRO A 28 0.29 -23.15 7.99
CA PRO A 28 -1.13 -22.83 8.18
C PRO A 28 -1.40 -21.41 8.70
N ALA A 29 -0.50 -20.84 9.52
CA ALA A 29 -0.65 -19.47 10.02
C ALA A 29 -0.42 -18.42 8.91
N ARG A 30 0.65 -18.56 8.14
CA ARG A 30 0.99 -17.66 7.03
C ARG A 30 0.02 -17.81 5.86
N ALA A 31 -0.48 -19.02 5.61
CA ALA A 31 -1.52 -19.31 4.63
C ALA A 31 -2.79 -18.52 4.96
N LEU A 32 -3.28 -18.58 6.21
CA LEU A 32 -4.47 -17.82 6.61
C LEU A 32 -4.27 -16.30 6.49
N TYR A 33 -3.12 -15.80 6.93
CA TYR A 33 -2.76 -14.40 6.75
C TYR A 33 -2.77 -13.98 5.27
N SER A 34 -2.13 -14.77 4.41
CA SER A 34 -2.01 -14.49 2.97
C SER A 34 -3.37 -14.54 2.28
N THR A 35 -4.23 -15.49 2.68
CA THR A 35 -5.63 -15.57 2.25
C THR A 35 -6.39 -14.29 2.58
N VAL A 36 -6.39 -13.86 3.84
CA VAL A 36 -7.11 -12.63 4.23
C VAL A 36 -6.55 -11.42 3.49
N ARG A 37 -5.23 -11.29 3.41
CA ARG A 37 -4.57 -10.21 2.68
C ARG A 37 -5.01 -10.14 1.23
N GLU A 38 -4.83 -11.23 0.47
CA GLU A 38 -5.10 -11.26 -0.98
C GLU A 38 -6.57 -11.03 -1.30
N LEU A 39 -7.48 -11.55 -0.47
CA LEU A 39 -8.92 -11.34 -0.66
C LEU A 39 -9.32 -9.89 -0.37
N VAL A 40 -8.83 -9.30 0.73
CA VAL A 40 -9.06 -7.89 1.05
C VAL A 40 -8.47 -6.97 -0.02
N GLU A 41 -7.26 -7.26 -0.52
CA GLU A 41 -6.63 -6.50 -1.61
C GLU A 41 -7.50 -6.50 -2.87
N ASN A 42 -8.07 -7.66 -3.25
CA ASN A 42 -8.92 -7.77 -4.43
C ASN A 42 -10.26 -7.05 -4.26
N SER A 43 -10.91 -7.17 -3.09
CA SER A 43 -12.14 -6.43 -2.78
C SER A 43 -11.91 -4.91 -2.81
N LEU A 44 -10.82 -4.43 -2.20
CA LEU A 44 -10.45 -3.01 -2.25
C LEU A 44 -10.17 -2.53 -3.68
N ASP A 45 -9.43 -3.30 -4.48
CA ASP A 45 -9.16 -2.98 -5.88
C ASP A 45 -10.48 -2.88 -6.69
N ALA A 46 -11.42 -3.80 -6.47
CA ALA A 46 -12.70 -3.83 -7.19
C ALA A 46 -13.56 -2.59 -6.89
N CYS A 47 -13.68 -2.23 -5.61
CA CYS A 47 -14.40 -1.04 -5.16
C CYS A 47 -13.74 0.26 -5.67
N GLU A 48 -12.42 0.41 -5.50
CA GLU A 48 -11.70 1.63 -5.87
C GLU A 48 -11.70 1.90 -7.38
N LEU A 49 -11.54 0.85 -8.20
CA LEU A 49 -11.60 0.98 -9.66
C LEU A 49 -12.98 1.43 -10.15
N SER A 50 -14.03 1.09 -9.39
CA SER A 50 -15.41 1.46 -9.70
C SER A 50 -15.86 2.72 -8.95
N THR A 51 -14.94 3.38 -8.22
CA THR A 51 -15.23 4.55 -7.39
C THR A 51 -16.37 4.34 -6.39
N ILE A 52 -16.46 3.12 -5.83
CA ILE A 52 -17.41 2.76 -4.76
C ILE A 52 -16.67 2.79 -3.42
N PRO A 53 -17.11 3.55 -2.41
CA PRO A 53 -16.53 3.49 -1.07
C PRO A 53 -16.62 2.05 -0.51
N PRO A 54 -15.47 1.40 -0.21
CA PRO A 54 -15.49 -0.03 0.11
C PRO A 54 -16.19 -0.32 1.44
N GLU A 55 -17.05 -1.34 1.42
CA GLU A 55 -17.63 -1.99 2.60
C GLU A 55 -17.23 -3.46 2.55
N ILE A 56 -16.27 -3.83 3.40
CA ILE A 56 -15.67 -5.16 3.41
C ILE A 56 -16.02 -5.85 4.73
N TYR A 57 -16.63 -7.02 4.62
CA TYR A 57 -16.93 -7.90 5.74
C TYR A 57 -16.11 -9.18 5.63
N ILE A 58 -15.41 -9.52 6.71
CA ILE A 58 -14.55 -10.70 6.82
C ILE A 58 -15.02 -11.50 8.03
N ARG A 59 -15.25 -12.80 7.84
CA ARG A 59 -15.55 -13.72 8.93
C ARG A 59 -14.67 -14.95 8.81
N ILE A 60 -14.05 -15.32 9.91
CA ILE A 60 -13.38 -16.61 10.05
C ILE A 60 -14.15 -17.40 11.11
N SER A 61 -14.70 -18.55 10.75
CA SER A 61 -15.43 -19.44 11.66
C SER A 61 -14.67 -20.75 11.84
N ASN A 62 -14.70 -21.28 13.06
CA ASN A 62 -14.20 -22.63 13.33
C ASN A 62 -15.19 -23.65 12.76
N LYS A 63 -14.70 -24.59 11.95
CA LYS A 63 -15.43 -25.78 11.53
C LYS A 63 -14.96 -26.90 12.45
N MET A 64 -15.74 -27.19 13.50
CA MET A 64 -15.47 -28.31 14.39
C MET A 64 -15.81 -29.61 13.68
N ASP A 65 -14.83 -30.21 13.02
CA ASP A 65 -14.78 -31.65 12.82
C ASP A 65 -13.52 -32.14 13.55
N GLU A 66 -13.61 -33.29 14.19
CA GLU A 66 -12.70 -33.79 15.23
C GLU A 66 -11.21 -33.75 14.80
N GLU A 67 -10.34 -33.33 15.72
CA GLU A 67 -8.86 -33.32 15.64
C GLU A 67 -8.17 -32.41 14.61
N GLU A 68 -8.85 -31.92 13.55
CA GLU A 68 -8.23 -31.07 12.51
C GLU A 68 -8.63 -29.58 12.60
N ILE A 69 -7.65 -28.66 12.50
CA ILE A 69 -7.85 -27.21 12.67
C ILE A 69 -8.32 -26.56 11.35
N PHE A 70 -9.55 -26.86 10.93
CA PHE A 70 -10.15 -26.24 9.75
C PHE A 70 -10.92 -24.96 10.08
N TYR A 71 -10.73 -23.94 9.25
CA TYR A 71 -11.45 -22.68 9.34
C TYR A 71 -12.20 -22.40 8.05
N GLN A 72 -13.43 -21.93 8.19
CA GLN A 72 -14.19 -21.36 7.09
C GLN A 72 -13.90 -19.87 7.01
N VAL A 73 -13.43 -19.43 5.84
CA VAL A 73 -13.16 -18.02 5.56
C VAL A 73 -14.25 -17.51 4.64
N ARG A 74 -14.95 -16.45 5.07
CA ARG A 74 -15.93 -15.72 4.28
C ARG A 74 -15.48 -14.27 4.13
N ILE A 75 -15.43 -13.79 2.90
CA ILE A 75 -15.26 -12.36 2.60
C ILE A 75 -16.44 -11.88 1.75
N GLU A 76 -16.90 -10.68 2.02
CA GLU A 76 -17.98 -10.01 1.31
C GLU A 76 -17.56 -8.57 1.05
N ASP A 77 -17.77 -8.11 -0.18
CA ASP A 77 -17.56 -6.72 -0.57
C ASP A 77 -18.79 -6.16 -1.30
N ASN A 78 -18.85 -4.83 -1.37
CA ASN A 78 -19.85 -4.06 -2.13
C ASN A 78 -19.29 -3.58 -3.49
N GLY A 79 -18.38 -4.34 -4.11
CA GLY A 79 -17.79 -3.98 -5.39
C GLY A 79 -18.78 -4.01 -6.56
N PRO A 80 -18.29 -3.90 -7.81
CA PRO A 80 -19.10 -4.02 -9.02
C PRO A 80 -19.57 -5.46 -9.31
N GLY A 81 -19.18 -6.43 -8.50
CA GLY A 81 -19.39 -7.85 -8.78
C GLY A 81 -18.51 -8.39 -9.92
N VAL A 82 -18.64 -9.69 -10.16
CA VAL A 82 -18.02 -10.42 -11.28
C VAL A 82 -19.13 -10.96 -12.20
N PRO A 83 -19.05 -10.74 -13.52
CA PRO A 83 -20.02 -11.26 -14.48
C PRO A 83 -20.13 -12.79 -14.45
N PRO A 84 -21.34 -13.36 -14.57
CA PRO A 84 -21.59 -14.79 -14.41
C PRO A 84 -20.78 -15.67 -15.37
N GLU A 85 -20.51 -15.19 -16.57
CA GLU A 85 -19.73 -15.90 -17.60
C GLU A 85 -18.25 -16.05 -17.22
N ILE A 86 -17.74 -15.12 -16.40
CA ILE A 86 -16.32 -15.03 -16.06
C ILE A 86 -16.05 -15.63 -14.68
N ILE A 87 -17.06 -15.74 -13.80
CA ILE A 87 -16.91 -16.28 -12.43
C ILE A 87 -16.11 -17.59 -12.40
N PRO A 88 -16.44 -18.64 -13.18
CA PRO A 88 -15.69 -19.90 -13.12
C PRO A 88 -14.20 -19.70 -13.42
N SER A 89 -13.84 -18.97 -14.49
CA SER A 89 -12.44 -18.71 -14.84
C SER A 89 -11.75 -17.74 -13.87
N ALA A 90 -12.49 -16.78 -13.33
CA ALA A 90 -11.99 -15.79 -12.38
C ALA A 90 -11.57 -16.38 -11.05
N PHE A 91 -12.18 -17.49 -10.62
CA PHE A 91 -11.87 -18.14 -9.34
C PHE A 91 -11.25 -19.54 -9.48
N GLY A 92 -11.47 -20.23 -10.61
CA GLY A 92 -11.05 -21.61 -10.81
C GLY A 92 -9.96 -21.86 -11.88
N GLN A 93 -9.42 -20.81 -12.52
CA GLN A 93 -8.34 -20.94 -13.50
C GLN A 93 -7.10 -20.11 -13.09
N ILE A 94 -5.98 -20.76 -12.79
CA ILE A 94 -4.73 -20.09 -12.40
C ILE A 94 -4.14 -19.33 -13.59
N LEU A 95 -3.60 -18.13 -13.32
CA LEU A 95 -3.10 -17.17 -14.33
C LEU A 95 -4.18 -16.74 -15.35
N PHE A 96 -5.44 -16.67 -14.92
CA PHE A 96 -6.48 -15.94 -15.62
C PHE A 96 -6.76 -14.61 -14.88
N GLY A 97 -7.00 -13.51 -15.58
CA GLY A 97 -7.30 -12.25 -14.89
C GLY A 97 -7.24 -11.02 -15.76
N SER A 98 -7.73 -9.91 -15.22
CA SER A 98 -7.78 -8.60 -15.87
C SER A 98 -6.53 -7.73 -15.60
N LYS A 99 -5.59 -8.22 -14.77
CA LYS A 99 -4.44 -7.46 -14.25
C LYS A 99 -3.18 -7.51 -15.15
N TYR A 100 -3.30 -7.91 -16.42
CA TYR A 100 -2.15 -7.99 -17.36
C TYR A 100 -1.77 -6.67 -18.03
N LYS A 101 -2.60 -5.65 -17.89
CA LYS A 101 -2.34 -4.30 -18.37
C LYS A 101 -1.42 -3.56 -17.41
N LEU A 102 -0.52 -2.71 -17.93
CA LEU A 102 0.38 -1.92 -17.11
C LEU A 102 -0.40 -0.83 -16.37
N ARG A 103 -0.86 -1.15 -15.17
CA ARG A 103 -1.63 -0.26 -14.30
C ARG A 103 -1.19 -0.51 -12.86
N GLN A 104 -1.21 0.53 -12.03
CA GLN A 104 -1.03 0.33 -10.60
C GLN A 104 -2.17 -0.51 -10.03
N THR A 105 -1.80 -1.62 -9.37
CA THR A 105 -2.72 -2.50 -8.64
C THR A 105 -2.06 -2.97 -7.36
N ARG A 106 -2.86 -3.42 -6.37
CA ARG A 106 -2.36 -4.11 -5.17
C ARG A 106 -1.82 -5.50 -5.54
N GLY A 107 -2.64 -6.26 -6.27
CA GLY A 107 -2.27 -7.57 -6.82
C GLY A 107 -1.42 -7.48 -8.09
N THR A 108 -0.34 -8.26 -8.22
CA THR A 108 0.57 -8.24 -9.40
C THR A 108 0.24 -9.27 -10.48
N PHE A 109 -0.36 -10.43 -10.13
CA PHE A 109 -0.52 -11.56 -11.08
C PHE A 109 -1.91 -12.20 -11.10
N GLY A 110 -2.88 -11.66 -10.34
CA GLY A 110 -4.20 -12.31 -10.20
C GLY A 110 -4.13 -13.75 -9.64
N LEU A 111 -3.02 -14.08 -8.97
CA LEU A 111 -2.67 -15.42 -8.52
C LEU A 111 -3.10 -15.66 -7.05
N GLY A 112 -2.87 -14.70 -6.14
CA GLY A 112 -2.93 -14.95 -4.71
C GLY A 112 -4.31 -15.40 -4.20
N GLY A 113 -5.39 -14.75 -4.64
CA GLY A 113 -6.75 -15.19 -4.29
C GLY A 113 -7.06 -16.62 -4.75
N LYS A 114 -6.61 -17.00 -5.95
CA LYS A 114 -6.78 -18.37 -6.47
C LYS A 114 -5.92 -19.39 -5.74
N MET A 115 -4.74 -18.96 -5.30
CA MET A 115 -3.87 -19.80 -4.47
C MET A 115 -4.50 -20.08 -3.11
N ALA A 116 -5.22 -19.12 -2.53
CA ALA A 116 -6.00 -19.35 -1.31
C ALA A 116 -7.08 -20.41 -1.52
N LEU A 117 -7.81 -20.33 -2.64
CA LEU A 117 -8.84 -21.32 -3.00
C LEU A 117 -8.24 -22.70 -3.27
N LEU A 118 -7.15 -22.75 -4.03
CA LEU A 118 -6.42 -23.99 -4.33
C LEU A 118 -5.89 -24.62 -3.04
N TYR A 119 -5.29 -23.83 -2.15
CA TYR A 119 -4.80 -24.31 -0.85
C TYR A 119 -5.94 -24.86 0.01
N GLY A 120 -7.07 -24.16 0.08
CA GLY A 120 -8.27 -24.65 0.76
C GLY A 120 -8.75 -25.98 0.20
N GLN A 121 -8.84 -26.12 -1.12
CA GLN A 121 -9.24 -27.37 -1.77
C GLN A 121 -8.25 -28.51 -1.52
N ILE A 122 -6.94 -28.26 -1.58
CA ILE A 122 -5.93 -29.30 -1.36
C ILE A 122 -5.97 -29.82 0.08
N THR A 123 -6.19 -28.92 1.04
CA THR A 123 -6.13 -29.25 2.47
C THR A 123 -7.42 -29.86 2.99
N THR A 124 -8.58 -29.44 2.47
CA THR A 124 -9.88 -29.86 3.00
C THR A 124 -10.70 -30.72 2.03
N ASN A 125 -10.27 -30.82 0.77
CA ASN A 125 -11.10 -31.29 -0.35
C ASN A 125 -12.45 -30.53 -0.45
N GLY A 126 -12.52 -29.33 0.13
CA GLY A 126 -13.70 -28.50 0.19
C GLY A 126 -13.94 -27.72 -1.12
N THR A 127 -15.20 -27.31 -1.30
CA THR A 127 -15.62 -26.51 -2.45
C THR A 127 -15.58 -25.02 -2.12
N THR A 128 -15.44 -24.19 -3.14
CA THR A 128 -15.51 -22.73 -3.00
C THR A 128 -16.88 -22.24 -3.43
N LEU A 129 -17.57 -21.53 -2.53
CA LEU A 129 -18.80 -20.82 -2.83
C LEU A 129 -18.47 -19.39 -3.28
N VAL A 130 -18.93 -19.04 -4.48
CA VAL A 130 -18.86 -17.68 -5.03
C VAL A 130 -20.27 -17.17 -5.25
N ILE A 131 -20.63 -16.05 -4.63
CA ILE A 131 -21.88 -15.35 -4.88
C ILE A 131 -21.56 -13.97 -5.43
N SER A 132 -22.17 -13.57 -6.53
CA SER A 132 -21.88 -12.29 -7.18
C SER A 132 -23.11 -11.66 -7.79
N SER A 133 -23.19 -10.33 -7.75
CA SER A 133 -24.21 -9.54 -8.44
C SER A 133 -23.57 -8.29 -9.04
N VAL A 134 -23.75 -8.09 -10.35
CA VAL A 134 -23.19 -6.95 -11.09
C VAL A 134 -24.17 -5.79 -11.12
N ASP A 135 -25.39 -6.05 -11.59
CA ASP A 135 -26.38 -5.00 -11.87
C ASP A 135 -27.39 -4.81 -10.72
N GLY A 136 -27.23 -5.56 -9.62
CA GLY A 136 -28.18 -5.56 -8.51
C GLY A 136 -29.55 -6.18 -8.85
N ASN A 137 -29.71 -6.81 -10.01
CA ASN A 137 -30.97 -7.43 -10.45
C ASN A 137 -31.02 -8.93 -10.19
N GLU A 138 -29.91 -9.63 -10.45
CA GLU A 138 -29.76 -11.08 -10.27
C GLU A 138 -28.56 -11.38 -9.39
N ILE A 139 -28.66 -12.44 -8.59
CA ILE A 139 -27.57 -12.96 -7.76
C ILE A 139 -27.22 -14.35 -8.29
N TYR A 140 -25.97 -14.51 -8.69
CA TYR A 140 -25.45 -15.79 -9.18
C TYR A 140 -24.64 -16.45 -8.08
N GLU A 141 -25.00 -17.69 -7.75
CA GLU A 141 -24.30 -18.56 -6.80
C GLU A 141 -23.63 -19.70 -7.57
N TYR A 142 -22.33 -19.87 -7.37
CA TYR A 142 -21.52 -20.93 -7.94
C TYR A 142 -20.79 -21.70 -6.85
N GLN A 143 -20.84 -23.02 -6.91
CA GLN A 143 -19.90 -23.88 -6.17
C GLN A 143 -18.85 -24.41 -7.14
N LEU A 144 -17.59 -24.10 -6.86
CA LEU A 144 -16.46 -24.33 -7.74
C LEU A 144 -15.40 -25.21 -7.07
N MET A 145 -14.71 -26.00 -7.90
CA MET A 145 -13.42 -26.60 -7.62
C MET A 145 -12.45 -26.30 -8.76
N ILE A 146 -11.16 -26.49 -8.53
CA ILE A 146 -10.08 -26.35 -9.50
C ILE A 146 -9.65 -27.74 -9.95
N ASP A 147 -9.74 -28.02 -11.25
CA ASP A 147 -9.03 -29.13 -11.86
C ASP A 147 -7.54 -28.79 -11.93
N ILE A 148 -6.77 -29.34 -10.99
CA ILE A 148 -5.32 -29.10 -10.88
C ILE A 148 -4.59 -29.63 -12.12
N LYS A 149 -5.02 -30.76 -12.69
CA LYS A 149 -4.34 -31.37 -13.83
C LYS A 149 -4.51 -30.54 -15.09
N ASN A 150 -5.71 -30.04 -15.34
CA ASN A 150 -6.02 -29.31 -16.58
C ASN A 150 -5.99 -27.78 -16.45
N ASN A 151 -5.81 -27.24 -15.24
CA ASN A 151 -5.96 -25.81 -14.93
C ASN A 151 -7.30 -25.24 -15.44
N LYS A 152 -8.40 -25.89 -15.07
CA LYS A 152 -9.76 -25.50 -15.46
C LYS A 152 -10.70 -25.50 -14.25
N PRO A 153 -11.72 -24.62 -14.23
CA PRO A 153 -12.75 -24.66 -13.21
C PRO A 153 -13.66 -25.88 -13.40
N ILE A 154 -14.02 -26.52 -12.30
CA ILE A 154 -15.07 -27.53 -12.20
C ILE A 154 -16.27 -26.87 -11.52
N ILE A 155 -17.40 -26.79 -12.22
CA ILE A 155 -18.65 -26.22 -11.68
C ILE A 155 -19.47 -27.38 -11.11
N LEU A 156 -19.67 -27.38 -9.80
CA LEU A 156 -20.47 -28.41 -9.11
C LEU A 156 -21.95 -28.01 -9.04
N SER A 157 -22.22 -26.73 -8.78
CA SER A 157 -23.57 -26.20 -8.82
C SER A 157 -23.58 -24.74 -9.27
N LYS A 158 -24.67 -24.36 -9.95
CA LYS A 158 -24.96 -23.00 -10.38
C LYS A 158 -26.42 -22.71 -10.04
N LYS A 159 -26.68 -21.65 -9.30
CA LYS A 159 -28.03 -21.16 -8.98
C LYS A 159 -28.14 -19.68 -9.30
N ASN A 160 -29.34 -19.26 -9.69
CA ASN A 160 -29.66 -17.86 -9.93
C ASN A 160 -30.84 -17.45 -9.05
N TYR A 161 -30.75 -16.29 -8.43
CA TYR A 161 -31.76 -15.74 -7.54
C TYR A 161 -32.14 -14.32 -7.98
N SER A 162 -33.42 -13.98 -7.84
CA SER A 162 -33.88 -12.60 -8.00
C SER A 162 -33.39 -11.72 -6.84
N ASN A 163 -32.76 -10.59 -7.15
CA ASN A 163 -32.15 -9.70 -6.18
C ASN A 163 -33.11 -8.64 -5.65
N LYS A 164 -34.03 -9.05 -4.76
CA LYS A 164 -35.03 -8.14 -4.19
C LYS A 164 -34.43 -6.96 -3.41
N ARG A 165 -33.19 -7.10 -2.91
CA ARG A 165 -32.51 -6.11 -2.06
C ARG A 165 -31.57 -5.19 -2.84
N LYS A 166 -31.45 -5.37 -4.17
CA LYS A 166 -30.49 -4.63 -5.01
C LYS A 166 -29.05 -4.67 -4.48
N TRP A 167 -28.66 -5.80 -3.87
CA TRP A 167 -27.30 -5.99 -3.39
C TRP A 167 -26.34 -6.10 -4.58
N HIS A 168 -25.18 -5.47 -4.52
CA HIS A 168 -24.13 -5.64 -5.54
C HIS A 168 -22.82 -5.94 -4.84
N GLY A 169 -21.95 -6.71 -5.49
CA GLY A 169 -20.68 -7.11 -4.92
C GLY A 169 -20.35 -8.57 -5.11
N THR A 170 -19.41 -9.07 -4.31
CA THR A 170 -18.96 -10.47 -4.36
C THR A 170 -18.79 -11.02 -2.95
N ILE A 171 -19.28 -12.24 -2.75
CA ILE A 171 -19.06 -13.05 -1.56
C ILE A 171 -18.25 -14.27 -1.99
N LEU A 172 -17.19 -14.56 -1.23
CA LEU A 172 -16.37 -15.74 -1.41
C LEU A 172 -16.30 -16.47 -0.06
N GLU A 173 -16.64 -17.76 -0.07
CA GLU A 173 -16.64 -18.61 1.12
C GLU A 173 -16.02 -19.98 0.80
N PHE A 174 -15.06 -20.41 1.61
CA PHE A 174 -14.41 -21.72 1.47
C PHE A 174 -13.76 -22.14 2.80
N THR A 175 -13.46 -23.43 2.92
CA THR A 175 -12.78 -24.01 4.07
C THR A 175 -11.30 -24.19 3.76
N THR A 176 -10.43 -23.94 4.74
CA THR A 176 -8.99 -24.16 4.64
C THR A 176 -8.44 -24.65 5.98
N GLU A 177 -7.41 -25.48 5.92
CA GLU A 177 -6.53 -25.72 7.07
C GLU A 177 -5.82 -24.42 7.44
N ALA A 178 -5.80 -24.06 8.72
CA ALA A 178 -5.14 -22.84 9.19
C ALA A 178 -4.82 -22.88 10.69
N ASP A 179 -3.93 -21.99 11.13
CA ASP A 179 -3.61 -21.77 12.56
C ASP A 179 -3.95 -20.32 12.93
N TYR A 180 -5.20 -20.09 13.34
CA TYR A 180 -5.67 -18.75 13.71
C TYR A 180 -4.94 -18.18 14.93
N PRO A 181 -4.71 -18.90 16.05
CA PRO A 181 -4.01 -18.35 17.21
C PRO A 181 -2.65 -17.73 16.87
N ARG A 182 -1.86 -18.36 15.98
CA ARG A 182 -0.57 -17.80 15.53
C ARG A 182 -0.73 -16.68 14.49
N ALA A 183 -1.76 -16.74 13.64
CA ALA A 183 -2.01 -15.72 12.60
C ALA A 183 -2.73 -14.47 13.12
N ALA A 184 -3.45 -14.55 14.24
CA ALA A 184 -4.40 -13.54 14.70
C ALA A 184 -3.77 -12.15 14.84
N SER A 185 -2.60 -12.06 15.47
CA SER A 185 -1.91 -10.78 15.68
C SER A 185 -1.57 -10.11 14.34
N LYS A 186 -1.07 -10.88 13.37
CA LYS A 186 -0.70 -10.39 12.04
C LYS A 186 -1.91 -10.02 11.18
N ILE A 187 -3.02 -10.76 11.26
CA ILE A 187 -4.26 -10.39 10.58
C ILE A 187 -4.79 -9.06 11.13
N ILE A 188 -4.86 -8.92 12.45
CA ILE A 188 -5.35 -7.69 13.09
C ILE A 188 -4.42 -6.50 12.76
N GLU A 189 -3.10 -6.71 12.82
CA GLU A 189 -2.11 -5.70 12.43
C GLU A 189 -2.29 -5.27 10.97
N TYR A 190 -2.48 -6.22 10.05
CA TYR A 190 -2.74 -5.95 8.63
C TYR A 190 -3.99 -5.11 8.42
N LEU A 191 -5.11 -5.49 9.04
CA LEU A 191 -6.37 -4.77 8.91
C LEU A 191 -6.26 -3.36 9.52
N LYS A 192 -5.58 -3.22 10.66
CA LYS A 192 -5.33 -1.91 11.28
C LYS A 192 -4.47 -1.01 10.38
N GLN A 193 -3.38 -1.53 9.82
CA GLN A 193 -2.54 -0.74 8.91
C GLN A 193 -3.24 -0.44 7.59
N THR A 194 -4.09 -1.35 7.09
CA THR A 194 -4.94 -1.11 5.92
C THR A 194 -5.93 0.03 6.18
N ALA A 195 -6.52 0.10 7.36
CA ALA A 195 -7.43 1.17 7.76
C ALA A 195 -6.75 2.56 7.81
N ILE A 196 -5.43 2.63 7.98
CA ILE A 196 -4.64 3.87 7.90
C ILE A 196 -4.56 4.38 6.46
N VAL A 197 -4.26 3.50 5.49
CA VAL A 197 -4.08 3.90 4.09
C VAL A 197 -5.38 3.96 3.30
N VAL A 198 -6.46 3.38 3.83
CA VAL A 198 -7.80 3.40 3.25
C VAL A 198 -8.81 3.99 4.24
N PRO A 199 -8.68 5.28 4.63
CA PRO A 199 -9.56 5.92 5.61
C PRO A 199 -11.01 6.08 5.13
N TYR A 200 -11.27 5.75 3.86
CA TYR A 200 -12.58 5.79 3.20
C TYR A 200 -13.30 4.44 3.15
N ALA A 201 -12.69 3.36 3.65
CA ALA A 201 -13.30 2.04 3.70
C ALA A 201 -13.87 1.72 5.10
N ASN A 202 -14.99 0.99 5.10
CA ASN A 202 -15.47 0.26 6.27
C ASN A 202 -14.95 -1.16 6.20
N ILE A 203 -14.16 -1.58 7.20
CA ILE A 203 -13.65 -2.95 7.29
C ILE A 203 -14.18 -3.56 8.58
N THR A 204 -14.95 -4.63 8.46
CA THR A 204 -15.51 -5.39 9.58
C THR A 204 -14.92 -6.78 9.58
N PHE A 205 -14.31 -7.18 10.69
CA PHE A 205 -13.72 -8.50 10.86
C PHE A 205 -14.30 -9.20 12.09
N VAL A 206 -14.83 -10.41 11.89
CA VAL A 206 -15.30 -11.29 12.96
C VAL A 206 -14.36 -12.47 13.04
N ASP A 207 -13.72 -12.63 14.20
CA ASP A 207 -12.80 -13.74 14.42
C ASP A 207 -13.51 -15.05 14.81
N PRO A 208 -12.78 -16.19 14.85
CA PRO A 208 -13.36 -17.47 15.23
C PRO A 208 -13.93 -17.54 16.65
N LYS A 209 -13.54 -16.60 17.53
CA LYS A 209 -14.05 -16.48 18.90
C LYS A 209 -15.29 -15.57 18.96
N GLY A 210 -15.75 -15.04 17.83
CA GLY A 210 -16.87 -14.12 17.74
C GLY A 210 -16.53 -12.67 18.09
N LYS A 211 -15.25 -12.33 18.26
CA LYS A 211 -14.84 -10.95 18.55
C LYS A 211 -14.94 -10.11 17.27
N LEU A 212 -15.69 -9.01 17.39
CA LEU A 212 -15.92 -8.05 16.32
C LEU A 212 -14.85 -6.95 16.36
N TYR A 213 -14.17 -6.76 15.24
CA TYR A 213 -13.29 -5.63 14.97
C TYR A 213 -13.92 -4.77 13.87
N LYS A 214 -14.10 -3.48 14.14
CA LYS A 214 -14.73 -2.55 13.19
C LYS A 214 -13.83 -1.36 12.96
N PHE A 215 -13.38 -1.20 11.72
CA PHE A 215 -12.63 -0.03 11.26
C PHE A 215 -13.57 0.80 10.38
N THR A 216 -14.18 1.83 10.94
CA THR A 216 -15.15 2.68 10.22
C THR A 216 -14.45 3.72 9.37
N ARG A 217 -14.99 4.06 8.20
CA ARG A 217 -14.49 5.18 7.39
C ARG A 217 -14.69 6.52 8.10
N VAL A 218 -13.79 7.47 7.82
CA VAL A 218 -13.87 8.86 8.30
C VAL A 218 -14.17 9.83 7.16
N THR A 219 -13.89 9.44 5.93
CA THR A 219 -14.15 10.25 4.73
C THR A 219 -14.77 9.38 3.63
N THR A 220 -15.48 9.99 2.70
CA THR A 220 -15.97 9.34 1.47
C THR A 220 -15.12 9.73 0.26
N LYS A 221 -14.20 10.69 0.41
CA LYS A 221 -13.28 11.12 -0.64
C LYS A 221 -12.29 10.00 -0.92
N MET A 222 -12.30 9.52 -2.16
CA MET A 222 -11.36 8.51 -2.65
C MET A 222 -10.30 9.15 -3.56
N PRO A 223 -9.10 8.57 -3.64
CA PRO A 223 -8.10 8.97 -4.61
C PRO A 223 -8.60 8.68 -6.03
N LYS A 224 -8.06 9.41 -7.02
CA LYS A 224 -8.33 9.15 -8.44
C LYS A 224 -7.98 7.70 -8.77
N PRO A 225 -8.84 6.93 -9.49
CA PRO A 225 -8.51 5.57 -9.88
C PRO A 225 -7.30 5.56 -10.83
N PRO A 226 -6.43 4.54 -10.75
CA PRO A 226 -5.27 4.43 -11.62
C PRO A 226 -5.71 4.16 -13.07
N GLU A 227 -4.99 4.74 -14.02
CA GLU A 227 -5.23 4.57 -15.45
C GLU A 227 -4.22 3.59 -16.07
N GLU A 228 -4.59 3.00 -17.19
CA GLU A 228 -3.69 2.15 -17.96
C GLU A 228 -2.57 3.00 -18.58
N ALA A 229 -1.32 2.64 -18.29
CA ALA A 229 -0.14 3.32 -18.80
C ALA A 229 0.44 2.58 -20.00
N ARG A 230 1.03 3.33 -20.94
CA ARG A 230 1.92 2.77 -21.95
C ARG A 230 3.31 2.54 -21.35
N LEU A 231 4.07 1.64 -21.98
CA LEU A 231 5.44 1.35 -21.55
C LEU A 231 6.35 2.55 -21.79
N HIS A 232 7.31 2.76 -20.90
CA HIS A 232 8.38 3.73 -21.10
C HIS A 232 9.58 3.07 -21.80
N PRO A 233 10.25 3.74 -22.76
CA PRO A 233 11.42 3.19 -23.46
C PRO A 233 12.48 2.53 -22.57
N HIS A 234 12.90 3.20 -21.49
CA HIS A 234 13.91 2.68 -20.57
C HIS A 234 13.54 1.39 -19.82
N GLY A 235 12.25 1.05 -19.74
CA GLY A 235 11.75 -0.10 -18.96
C GLY A 235 11.52 -1.36 -19.78
N VAL A 236 11.86 -1.33 -21.07
CA VAL A 236 11.53 -2.38 -22.02
C VAL A 236 12.67 -3.38 -22.12
N ASP A 237 12.33 -4.67 -22.09
CA ASP A 237 13.23 -5.77 -22.38
C ASP A 237 12.98 -6.34 -23.79
N VAL A 238 13.89 -7.23 -24.21
CA VAL A 238 13.88 -7.82 -25.57
C VAL A 238 12.58 -8.57 -25.84
N GLU A 239 12.08 -9.31 -24.84
CA GLU A 239 10.84 -10.10 -24.96
C GLU A 239 9.61 -9.21 -25.06
N THR A 240 9.52 -8.16 -24.24
CA THR A 240 8.43 -7.18 -24.32
C THR A 240 8.44 -6.50 -25.68
N LEU A 241 9.62 -6.10 -26.17
CA LEU A 241 9.76 -5.48 -27.49
C LEU A 241 9.31 -6.43 -28.60
N ARG A 242 9.69 -7.72 -28.52
CA ARG A 242 9.25 -8.75 -29.47
C ARG A 242 7.72 -8.91 -29.48
N ARG A 243 7.09 -9.02 -28.30
CA ARG A 243 5.62 -9.10 -28.19
C ARG A 243 4.94 -7.88 -28.79
N LEU A 244 5.49 -6.69 -28.56
CA LEU A 244 4.98 -5.45 -29.16
C LEU A 244 5.10 -5.47 -30.69
N ILE A 245 6.22 -5.95 -31.23
CA ILE A 245 6.44 -6.07 -32.68
C ILE A 245 5.46 -7.09 -33.30
N GLU A 246 5.22 -8.22 -32.65
CA GLU A 246 4.28 -9.25 -33.12
C GLU A 246 2.83 -8.72 -33.14
N ALA A 247 2.43 -8.03 -32.07
CA ALA A 247 1.08 -7.49 -31.91
C ALA A 247 0.81 -6.21 -32.73
N THR A 248 1.85 -5.50 -33.18
CA THR A 248 1.66 -4.19 -33.81
C THR A 248 1.03 -4.26 -35.21
N LYS A 249 0.28 -3.20 -35.53
CA LYS A 249 -0.26 -2.91 -36.86
C LYS A 249 0.53 -1.83 -37.61
N THR A 250 1.52 -1.19 -36.98
CA THR A 250 2.31 -0.11 -37.60
C THR A 250 3.24 -0.65 -38.67
N LYS A 251 3.41 0.09 -39.76
CA LYS A 251 4.26 -0.31 -40.90
C LYS A 251 5.68 0.24 -40.83
N THR A 252 5.92 1.26 -40.01
CA THR A 252 7.22 1.94 -39.86
C THR A 252 7.69 1.88 -38.41
N LEU A 253 9.00 1.92 -38.19
CA LEU A 253 9.58 2.00 -36.85
C LEU A 253 9.31 3.34 -36.18
N HIS A 254 9.28 4.42 -36.96
CA HIS A 254 8.92 5.74 -36.45
C HIS A 254 7.53 5.71 -35.78
N ASP A 255 6.52 5.18 -36.47
CA ASP A 255 5.15 5.10 -35.94
C ASP A 255 5.03 4.07 -34.81
N PHE A 256 5.80 2.97 -34.88
CA PHE A 256 5.86 1.96 -33.84
C PHE A 256 6.27 2.57 -32.49
N ILE A 257 7.38 3.31 -32.47
CA ILE A 257 7.91 3.88 -31.23
C ILE A 257 6.95 4.93 -30.66
N LYS A 258 6.40 5.79 -31.52
CA LYS A 258 5.42 6.82 -31.13
C LYS A 258 4.12 6.23 -30.58
N THR A 259 3.67 5.10 -31.13
CA THR A 259 2.39 4.49 -30.75
C THR A 259 2.49 3.72 -29.44
N HIS A 260 3.54 2.90 -29.28
CA HIS A 260 3.64 1.96 -28.15
C HIS A 260 4.32 2.52 -26.92
N PHE A 261 5.18 3.53 -27.08
CA PHE A 261 5.92 4.11 -25.97
C PHE A 261 5.33 5.44 -25.50
N GLN A 262 5.42 5.66 -24.19
CA GLN A 262 4.95 6.87 -23.55
C GLN A 262 5.92 8.04 -23.78
N ARG A 263 5.37 9.25 -23.93
CA ARG A 263 6.13 10.51 -24.06
C ARG A 263 7.18 10.52 -25.19
N VAL A 264 6.91 9.77 -26.26
CA VAL A 264 7.69 9.83 -27.50
C VAL A 264 6.90 10.55 -28.58
N GLY A 265 7.34 11.76 -28.94
CA GLY A 265 6.82 12.52 -30.08
C GLY A 265 7.64 12.29 -31.35
N ASP A 266 7.27 12.94 -32.45
CA ASP A 266 7.96 12.81 -33.74
C ASP A 266 9.43 13.23 -33.65
N ALA A 267 9.73 14.34 -32.97
CA ALA A 267 11.10 14.82 -32.80
C ALA A 267 11.97 13.79 -32.05
N THR A 268 11.48 13.29 -30.91
CA THR A 268 12.18 12.31 -30.07
C THR A 268 12.34 10.97 -30.78
N ALA A 269 11.32 10.50 -31.51
CA ALA A 269 11.41 9.27 -32.30
C ALA A 269 12.48 9.37 -33.39
N ASN A 270 12.56 10.52 -34.07
CA ASN A 270 13.56 10.79 -35.09
C ASN A 270 14.98 10.84 -34.49
N SER A 271 15.17 11.57 -33.38
CA SER A 271 16.48 11.62 -32.67
C SER A 271 16.91 10.24 -32.21
N PHE A 272 15.99 9.46 -31.64
CA PHE A 272 16.25 8.11 -31.16
C PHE A 272 16.65 7.15 -32.27
N LEU A 273 15.91 7.11 -33.39
CA LEU A 273 16.21 6.19 -34.50
C LEU A 273 17.53 6.55 -35.20
N LYS A 274 17.87 7.84 -35.27
CA LYS A 274 19.19 8.30 -35.70
C LYS A 274 20.30 7.83 -34.75
N PHE A 275 20.09 7.97 -33.44
CA PHE A 275 21.02 7.48 -32.42
C PHE A 275 21.22 5.96 -32.50
N ALA A 276 20.15 5.21 -32.71
CA ALA A 276 20.20 3.76 -32.85
C ALA A 276 20.78 3.28 -34.20
N ASN A 277 21.00 4.20 -35.15
CA ASN A 277 21.43 3.91 -36.52
C ASN A 277 20.50 2.92 -37.25
N ILE A 278 19.18 3.09 -37.07
CA ILE A 278 18.15 2.25 -37.70
C ILE A 278 17.26 3.12 -38.60
N ASP A 279 16.96 2.63 -39.80
CA ASP A 279 16.10 3.34 -40.74
C ASP A 279 14.67 3.51 -40.20
N LEU A 280 14.18 4.74 -40.28
CA LEU A 280 12.87 5.20 -39.82
C LEU A 280 11.71 4.46 -40.49
N LYS A 281 11.88 4.14 -41.78
CA LYS A 281 10.85 3.50 -42.61
C LYS A 281 10.90 1.98 -42.57
N LYS A 282 11.91 1.39 -41.91
CA LYS A 282 12.02 -0.06 -41.78
C LYS A 282 10.78 -0.60 -41.07
N ASN A 283 10.28 -1.74 -41.56
CA ASN A 283 9.11 -2.38 -40.97
C ASN A 283 9.52 -3.08 -39.66
N PRO A 284 8.84 -2.80 -38.52
CA PRO A 284 9.14 -3.46 -37.24
C PRO A 284 9.14 -4.98 -37.33
N LYS A 285 8.27 -5.58 -38.14
CA LYS A 285 8.14 -7.05 -38.28
C LYS A 285 9.28 -7.71 -39.07
N GLN A 286 10.12 -6.90 -39.73
CA GLN A 286 11.27 -7.38 -40.50
C GLN A 286 12.60 -7.22 -39.74
N LEU A 287 12.55 -6.87 -38.45
CA LEU A 287 13.75 -6.77 -37.63
C LEU A 287 14.34 -8.16 -37.34
N SER A 288 15.65 -8.28 -37.50
CA SER A 288 16.39 -9.47 -37.07
C SER A 288 16.46 -9.54 -35.54
N GLN A 289 16.78 -10.71 -34.99
CA GLN A 289 16.99 -10.86 -33.54
C GLN A 289 18.09 -9.92 -33.03
N GLU A 290 19.17 -9.74 -33.79
CA GLU A 290 20.25 -8.80 -33.47
C GLU A 290 19.77 -7.35 -33.48
N ASP A 291 18.94 -6.97 -34.44
CA ASP A 291 18.39 -5.61 -34.51
C ASP A 291 17.48 -5.32 -33.31
N ILE A 292 16.69 -6.30 -32.84
CA ILE A 292 15.84 -6.16 -31.65
C ILE A 292 16.70 -5.93 -30.40
N VAL A 293 17.81 -6.66 -30.24
CA VAL A 293 18.73 -6.46 -29.11
C VAL A 293 19.39 -5.08 -29.19
N LYS A 294 19.87 -4.67 -30.37
CA LYS A 294 20.42 -3.32 -30.60
C LYS A 294 19.41 -2.23 -30.26
N LEU A 295 18.18 -2.36 -30.74
CA LEU A 295 17.08 -1.44 -30.46
C LEU A 295 16.78 -1.36 -28.95
N THR A 296 16.74 -2.50 -28.25
CA THR A 296 16.50 -2.56 -26.80
C THR A 296 17.60 -1.86 -26.00
N ASN A 297 18.87 -2.09 -26.36
CA ASN A 297 20.00 -1.42 -25.71
C ASN A 297 19.98 0.09 -25.97
N ALA A 298 19.67 0.51 -27.21
CA ALA A 298 19.50 1.91 -27.54
C ALA A 298 18.38 2.56 -26.71
N LEU A 299 17.23 1.89 -26.52
CA LEU A 299 16.11 2.39 -25.71
C LEU A 299 16.52 2.66 -24.25
N LYS A 300 17.48 1.89 -23.71
CA LYS A 300 17.99 2.08 -22.35
C LYS A 300 19.04 3.19 -22.25
N SER A 301 19.87 3.35 -23.27
CA SER A 301 20.99 4.31 -23.26
C SER A 301 20.62 5.73 -23.72
N PHE A 302 19.47 5.92 -24.37
CA PHE A 302 19.08 7.21 -24.93
C PHE A 302 18.49 8.16 -23.88
N ASN A 303 19.24 9.20 -23.50
CA ASN A 303 18.89 10.08 -22.37
C ASN A 303 17.89 11.20 -22.70
N GLU A 304 17.50 11.41 -23.96
CA GLU A 304 16.54 12.48 -24.32
C GLU A 304 15.07 12.09 -24.11
N PHE A 305 14.80 10.86 -23.64
CA PHE A 305 13.45 10.49 -23.26
C PHE A 305 12.97 11.28 -22.04
N LEU A 306 11.76 11.81 -22.14
CA LEU A 306 11.11 12.47 -21.00
C LEU A 306 10.73 11.43 -19.96
N PRO A 307 10.81 11.75 -18.65
CA PRO A 307 10.42 10.82 -17.59
C PRO A 307 8.96 10.36 -17.77
N PRO A 308 8.58 9.11 -17.47
CA PRO A 308 7.22 8.60 -17.62
C PRO A 308 6.17 9.47 -16.93
N ASP A 309 4.96 9.45 -17.48
CA ASP A 309 3.85 10.18 -16.87
C ASP A 309 3.34 9.45 -15.63
N ALA A 310 3.22 10.18 -14.54
CA ALA A 310 2.71 9.66 -13.28
C ALA A 310 1.21 9.89 -13.11
N GLY A 311 0.53 10.50 -14.09
CA GLY A 311 -0.93 10.67 -14.08
C GLY A 311 -1.69 9.34 -14.08
N CYS A 312 -1.03 8.25 -14.47
CA CYS A 312 -1.57 6.88 -14.39
C CYS A 312 -1.58 6.31 -12.97
N LEU A 313 -0.86 6.92 -12.02
CA LEU A 313 -0.76 6.48 -10.65
C LEU A 313 -1.89 7.06 -9.78
N SER A 314 -2.26 6.30 -8.76
CA SER A 314 -3.22 6.59 -7.71
C SER A 314 -2.48 6.56 -6.35
N PRO A 315 -1.76 7.65 -5.99
CA PRO A 315 -1.21 7.80 -4.63
C PRO A 315 -2.34 7.90 -3.59
N ILE A 316 -2.02 7.76 -2.31
CA ILE A 316 -3.01 7.95 -1.24
C ILE A 316 -3.34 9.44 -1.13
N GLY A 317 -2.34 10.31 -1.24
CA GLY A 317 -2.45 11.75 -1.09
C GLY A 317 -2.17 12.21 0.34
N GLU A 318 -1.63 13.42 0.46
CA GLU A 318 -1.25 14.00 1.76
C GLU A 318 -2.43 14.10 2.74
N GLU A 319 -3.60 14.51 2.26
CA GLU A 319 -4.80 14.67 3.08
C GLU A 319 -5.32 13.33 3.62
N LEU A 320 -5.49 12.33 2.74
CA LEU A 320 -6.04 11.03 3.12
C LEU A 320 -5.10 10.29 4.07
N LEU A 321 -3.79 10.29 3.81
CA LEU A 321 -2.83 9.66 4.71
C LEU A 321 -2.81 10.36 6.08
N LYS A 322 -2.92 11.69 6.12
CA LYS A 322 -3.00 12.45 7.38
C LYS A 322 -4.27 12.10 8.17
N ILE A 323 -5.42 11.98 7.51
CA ILE A 323 -6.69 11.57 8.14
C ILE A 323 -6.56 10.16 8.72
N GLY A 324 -6.01 9.21 7.95
CA GLY A 324 -5.84 7.83 8.39
C GLY A 324 -4.90 7.68 9.59
N ILE A 325 -3.78 8.39 9.60
CA ILE A 325 -2.84 8.41 10.73
C ILE A 325 -3.51 8.99 11.99
N LYS A 326 -4.24 10.12 11.85
CA LYS A 326 -4.97 10.73 12.98
C LYS A 326 -5.99 9.78 13.58
N LYS A 327 -6.77 9.13 12.72
CA LYS A 327 -7.83 8.20 13.09
C LYS A 327 -7.33 7.04 13.95
N GLU A 328 -6.26 6.37 13.52
CA GLU A 328 -5.85 5.09 14.12
C GLU A 328 -4.84 5.25 15.27
N LEU A 329 -4.09 6.36 15.33
CA LEU A 329 -3.04 6.56 16.34
C LEU A 329 -3.26 7.76 17.27
N ASN A 330 -4.19 8.65 16.94
CA ASN A 330 -4.47 9.89 17.69
C ASN A 330 -3.19 10.63 18.17
N PRO A 331 -2.27 11.01 17.25
CA PRO A 331 -1.01 11.64 17.62
C PRO A 331 -1.19 13.11 18.00
N GLU A 332 -0.25 13.66 18.77
CA GLU A 332 -0.21 15.10 19.09
C GLU A 332 0.13 15.94 17.84
N PHE A 333 1.02 15.42 17.00
CA PHE A 333 1.46 16.06 15.78
C PHE A 333 1.51 15.06 14.63
N VAL A 334 1.08 15.49 13.45
CA VAL A 334 1.16 14.70 12.22
C VAL A 334 1.50 15.61 11.05
N THR A 335 2.45 15.18 10.22
CA THR A 335 2.76 15.78 8.93
C THR A 335 2.84 14.69 7.87
N VAL A 336 2.42 15.00 6.66
CA VAL A 336 2.60 14.15 5.49
C VAL A 336 3.22 14.99 4.38
N TYR A 337 4.04 14.37 3.56
CA TYR A 337 4.64 14.98 2.39
C TYR A 337 4.68 14.00 1.23
N GLN A 338 4.12 14.40 0.09
CA GLN A 338 4.15 13.67 -1.17
C GLN A 338 5.25 14.26 -2.06
N ARG A 339 6.17 13.41 -2.52
CA ARG A 339 7.20 13.81 -3.47
C ARG A 339 6.61 14.01 -4.87
N LYS A 340 7.33 14.80 -5.67
CA LYS A 340 7.11 14.80 -7.12
C LYS A 340 7.38 13.39 -7.67
N PRO A 341 6.67 12.96 -8.72
CA PRO A 341 6.92 11.67 -9.31
C PRO A 341 8.37 11.53 -9.80
N SER A 342 8.93 10.35 -9.59
CA SER A 342 10.25 9.95 -10.05
C SER A 342 10.14 8.65 -10.83
N THR A 343 11.27 8.13 -11.30
CA THR A 343 11.29 7.06 -12.30
C THR A 343 12.42 6.10 -11.97
N TYR A 344 12.16 4.80 -11.98
CA TYR A 344 13.20 3.79 -11.82
C TYR A 344 13.02 2.74 -12.92
N SER A 345 14.08 2.41 -13.66
CA SER A 345 14.02 1.41 -14.73
C SER A 345 12.81 1.56 -15.67
N GLY A 346 12.43 2.80 -16.02
CA GLY A 346 11.26 3.09 -16.86
C GLY A 346 9.87 3.00 -16.21
N PHE A 347 9.77 2.73 -14.91
CA PHE A 347 8.49 2.75 -14.19
C PHE A 347 8.34 4.05 -13.38
N PRO A 348 7.23 4.80 -13.57
CA PRO A 348 6.96 5.96 -12.74
C PRO A 348 6.62 5.50 -11.32
N PHE A 349 7.15 6.21 -10.32
CA PHE A 349 6.80 5.99 -8.93
C PHE A 349 6.67 7.30 -8.15
N ILE A 350 5.87 7.27 -7.09
CA ILE A 350 5.68 8.38 -6.16
C ILE A 350 5.98 7.85 -4.75
N VAL A 351 6.69 8.66 -3.96
CA VAL A 351 6.95 8.39 -2.54
C VAL A 351 6.16 9.36 -1.69
N GLU A 352 5.41 8.83 -0.73
CA GLU A 352 4.67 9.61 0.27
C GLU A 352 5.21 9.24 1.65
N VAL A 353 5.57 10.25 2.45
CA VAL A 353 6.08 10.02 3.80
C VAL A 353 5.22 10.77 4.81
N GLY A 354 4.71 10.04 5.79
CA GLY A 354 4.06 10.56 6.98
C GLY A 354 4.97 10.46 8.20
N MET A 355 4.85 11.41 9.12
CA MET A 355 5.51 11.36 10.41
C MET A 355 4.54 11.82 11.49
N ALA A 356 4.40 11.02 12.54
CA ALA A 356 3.53 11.28 13.67
C ALA A 356 4.31 11.24 14.98
N TYR A 357 3.92 12.08 15.93
CA TYR A 357 4.58 12.21 17.23
C TYR A 357 3.57 12.27 18.38
N GLY A 358 3.86 11.55 19.47
CA GLY A 358 3.07 11.57 20.70
C GLY A 358 1.75 10.81 20.60
N GLY A 359 0.85 11.06 21.57
CA GLY A 359 -0.48 10.45 21.59
C GLY A 359 -0.45 8.94 21.81
N GLY A 360 -1.15 8.18 20.98
CA GLY A 360 -1.25 6.71 21.04
C GLY A 360 -0.01 5.95 20.55
N ILE A 361 1.08 6.64 20.23
CA ILE A 361 2.33 6.02 19.76
C ILE A 361 3.13 5.47 20.96
N PRO A 362 3.55 4.20 20.94
CA PRO A 362 4.33 3.59 22.03
C PRO A 362 5.64 4.35 22.33
N LYS A 363 5.99 4.47 23.62
CA LYS A 363 7.29 5.01 24.07
C LYS A 363 8.30 3.88 24.25
N THR A 364 8.65 3.22 23.15
CA THR A 364 9.51 2.02 23.13
C THR A 364 11.00 2.34 22.99
N GLY A 365 11.37 3.62 22.82
CA GLY A 365 12.76 4.02 22.51
C GLY A 365 13.18 3.70 21.06
N LYS A 366 12.24 3.22 20.25
CA LYS A 366 12.42 2.89 18.83
C LYS A 366 11.44 3.68 17.99
N ILE A 367 11.82 3.91 16.74
CA ILE A 367 10.95 4.52 15.74
C ILE A 367 10.03 3.43 15.20
N GLU A 368 8.73 3.63 15.28
CA GLU A 368 7.73 2.72 14.72
C GLU A 368 7.64 2.95 13.20
N LEU A 369 7.99 1.95 12.39
CA LEU A 369 8.04 2.04 10.94
C LEU A 369 6.85 1.33 10.29
N TYR A 370 5.99 2.09 9.62
CA TYR A 370 4.89 1.61 8.80
C TYR A 370 5.26 1.72 7.32
N ARG A 371 5.32 0.57 6.63
CA ARG A 371 5.71 0.48 5.22
C ARG A 371 4.50 0.12 4.37
N PHE A 372 4.34 0.82 3.26
CA PHE A 372 3.27 0.57 2.32
C PHE A 372 3.79 0.57 0.89
N ALA A 373 3.25 -0.34 0.08
CA ALA A 373 3.49 -0.38 -1.36
C ALA A 373 2.17 -0.54 -2.10
N ASN A 374 1.86 0.34 -3.05
CA ASN A 374 0.58 0.38 -3.77
C ASN A 374 -0.63 0.26 -2.84
N LYS A 375 -0.65 1.01 -1.72
CA LYS A 375 -1.68 0.96 -0.67
C LYS A 375 -1.80 -0.38 0.08
N ILE A 376 -0.76 -1.23 0.05
CA ILE A 376 -0.69 -2.49 0.80
C ILE A 376 0.31 -2.33 1.95
N PRO A 377 -0.06 -2.67 3.20
CA PRO A 377 0.89 -2.71 4.31
C PRO A 377 1.86 -3.89 4.21
N LEU A 378 3.14 -3.62 4.51
CA LEU A 378 4.22 -4.60 4.48
C LEU A 378 4.64 -4.96 5.90
N LEU A 379 4.24 -6.15 6.38
CA LEU A 379 4.42 -6.56 7.79
C LEU A 379 5.63 -7.46 8.08
N PHE A 380 6.20 -8.09 7.06
CA PHE A 380 7.30 -9.05 7.19
C PHE A 380 8.62 -8.46 6.69
N ASP A 381 9.73 -9.03 7.15
CA ASP A 381 11.10 -8.72 6.71
C ASP A 381 11.47 -7.23 6.72
N GLU A 382 11.06 -6.52 7.77
CA GLU A 382 11.30 -5.07 7.92
C GLU A 382 12.78 -4.69 7.79
N ALA A 383 13.69 -5.46 8.41
CA ALA A 383 15.12 -5.18 8.40
C ALA A 383 15.77 -5.25 7.00
N SER A 384 15.13 -5.95 6.05
CA SER A 384 15.63 -6.08 4.67
C SER A 384 15.09 -5.00 3.74
N ASP A 385 14.17 -4.16 4.20
CA ASP A 385 13.53 -3.13 3.39
C ASP A 385 14.41 -1.88 3.24
N VAL A 386 14.40 -1.29 2.03
CA VAL A 386 15.07 -0.01 1.76
C VAL A 386 14.62 1.11 2.72
N SER A 387 13.36 1.10 3.14
CA SER A 387 12.78 2.06 4.09
C SER A 387 13.47 1.97 5.46
N TRP A 388 13.71 0.75 5.93
CA TRP A 388 14.40 0.50 7.20
C TRP A 388 15.86 0.95 7.12
N LYS A 389 16.54 0.62 6.01
CA LYS A 389 17.91 1.07 5.73
C LYS A 389 18.01 2.60 5.79
N VAL A 390 17.09 3.32 5.13
CA VAL A 390 17.07 4.79 5.11
C VAL A 390 16.90 5.37 6.52
N ILE A 391 15.91 4.88 7.29
CA ILE A 391 15.57 5.42 8.61
C ILE A 391 16.67 5.16 9.64
N ASN A 392 17.24 3.95 9.64
CA ASN A 392 18.19 3.53 10.67
C ASN A 392 19.65 3.82 10.32
N THR A 393 20.00 3.88 9.04
CA THR A 393 21.40 4.01 8.59
C THR A 393 21.71 5.39 8.03
N LEU A 394 20.80 5.99 7.25
CA LEU A 394 21.10 7.22 6.47
C LEU A 394 20.67 8.52 7.15
N ILE A 395 19.85 8.43 8.22
CA ILE A 395 19.28 9.59 8.90
C ILE A 395 19.84 9.73 10.30
N ASP A 396 20.44 10.89 10.55
CA ASP A 396 20.90 11.29 11.89
C ASP A 396 19.80 12.10 12.59
N TRP A 397 19.00 11.43 13.42
CA TRP A 397 17.88 12.00 14.18
C TRP A 397 18.30 13.10 15.16
N ARG A 398 19.56 13.10 15.62
CA ARG A 398 20.08 14.12 16.54
C ARG A 398 20.14 15.50 15.88
N ARG A 399 20.42 15.56 14.57
CA ARG A 399 20.43 16.81 13.80
C ARG A 399 19.07 17.49 13.78
N TYR A 400 17.99 16.70 13.86
CA TYR A 400 16.62 17.20 13.92
C TYR A 400 16.15 17.48 15.35
N LYS A 401 17.06 17.42 16.34
CA LYS A 401 16.77 17.65 17.76
C LYS A 401 15.72 16.68 18.31
N ILE A 402 15.56 15.51 17.71
CA ILE A 402 14.61 14.48 18.12
C ILE A 402 15.25 13.64 19.24
N PRO A 403 14.63 13.52 20.43
CA PRO A 403 15.10 12.61 21.49
C PRO A 403 15.10 11.15 21.02
N GLN A 404 15.99 10.33 21.56
CA GLN A 404 16.00 8.89 21.27
C GLN A 404 14.72 8.19 21.75
N ASP A 405 14.19 8.60 22.90
CA ASP A 405 12.95 8.04 23.46
C ASP A 405 11.67 8.74 22.96
N ALA A 406 11.76 9.45 21.84
CA ALA A 406 10.61 10.15 21.28
C ALA A 406 9.60 9.13 20.70
N PRO A 407 8.31 9.19 21.10
CA PRO A 407 7.26 8.36 20.51
C PRO A 407 6.99 8.85 19.08
N ILE A 408 7.68 8.25 18.10
CA ILE A 408 7.60 8.63 16.68
C ILE A 408 7.18 7.42 15.85
N ALA A 409 6.21 7.66 14.98
CA ALA A 409 5.82 6.74 13.93
C ALA A 409 6.12 7.37 12.56
N ILE A 410 6.75 6.59 11.67
CA ILE A 410 7.06 6.99 10.29
C ILE A 410 6.30 6.09 9.34
N PHE A 411 5.61 6.70 8.38
CA PHE A 411 4.82 6.03 7.34
C PHE A 411 5.54 6.27 6.02
N ILE A 412 5.93 5.21 5.32
CA ILE A 412 6.52 5.31 3.98
C ILE A 412 5.63 4.56 3.04
N HIS A 413 5.08 5.26 2.05
CA HIS A 413 4.28 4.66 0.98
C HIS A 413 4.97 4.87 -0.37
N ILE A 414 5.09 3.77 -1.12
CA ILE A 414 5.58 3.78 -2.50
C ILE A 414 4.45 3.35 -3.43
N CYS A 415 4.18 4.18 -4.42
CA CYS A 415 3.16 3.97 -5.43
C CYS A 415 3.84 3.84 -6.80
N SER A 416 3.59 2.76 -7.54
CA SER A 416 4.18 2.52 -8.87
C SER A 416 3.35 1.53 -9.69
N THR A 417 3.45 1.58 -11.03
CA THR A 417 2.89 0.55 -11.92
C THR A 417 3.55 -0.82 -11.69
N LYS A 418 4.81 -0.82 -11.26
CA LYS A 418 5.55 -2.01 -10.84
C LYS A 418 6.33 -1.64 -9.59
N VAL A 419 6.12 -2.30 -8.47
CA VAL A 419 6.94 -2.09 -7.26
C VAL A 419 8.13 -3.05 -7.33
N PRO A 420 9.36 -2.61 -7.02
CA PRO A 420 10.54 -3.48 -7.08
C PRO A 420 10.61 -4.37 -5.83
N TYR A 421 9.70 -5.34 -5.70
CA TYR A 421 9.78 -6.34 -4.64
C TYR A 421 10.98 -7.27 -4.84
N LYS A 422 11.62 -7.70 -3.76
CA LYS A 422 12.70 -8.71 -3.82
C LYS A 422 12.14 -10.15 -3.79
N THR A 423 10.98 -10.35 -3.17
CA THR A 423 10.32 -11.66 -3.04
C THR A 423 8.97 -11.68 -3.77
N VAL A 424 8.51 -12.87 -4.16
CA VAL A 424 7.19 -13.07 -4.80
C VAL A 424 6.04 -12.72 -3.83
N GLY A 425 6.23 -12.95 -2.53
CA GLY A 425 5.27 -12.63 -1.46
C GLY A 425 5.06 -11.14 -1.18
N LYS A 426 5.77 -10.24 -1.90
CA LYS A 426 5.66 -8.78 -1.76
C LYS A 426 5.81 -8.30 -0.32
N GLU A 427 6.90 -8.68 0.34
CA GLU A 427 7.10 -8.43 1.78
C GLU A 427 7.96 -7.20 2.06
N PHE A 428 8.89 -6.91 1.15
CA PHE A 428 9.75 -5.74 1.27
C PHE A 428 10.23 -5.26 -0.09
N ILE A 429 10.60 -3.98 -0.12
CA ILE A 429 11.01 -3.25 -1.31
C ILE A 429 12.53 -3.39 -1.46
N ALA A 430 12.98 -3.72 -2.67
CA ALA A 430 14.38 -3.88 -3.00
C ALA A 430 15.13 -2.54 -2.96
N ASP A 431 16.42 -2.64 -2.63
CA ASP A 431 17.33 -1.52 -2.54
C ASP A 431 17.71 -1.00 -3.94
N ARG A 432 16.91 -0.08 -4.47
CA ARG A 432 17.17 0.63 -5.73
C ARG A 432 17.65 2.05 -5.40
N PRO A 433 18.79 2.51 -5.95
CA PRO A 433 19.37 3.82 -5.62
C PRO A 433 18.39 4.99 -5.84
N GLU A 434 17.58 4.95 -6.89
CA GLU A 434 16.59 5.98 -7.21
C GLU A 434 15.48 6.04 -6.16
N VAL A 435 15.01 4.87 -5.72
CA VAL A 435 13.98 4.75 -4.68
C VAL A 435 14.53 5.17 -3.33
N GLU A 436 15.71 4.69 -2.95
CA GLU A 436 16.39 5.06 -1.70
C GLU A 436 16.57 6.58 -1.58
N ARG A 437 17.06 7.23 -2.64
CA ARG A 437 17.28 8.68 -2.68
C ARG A 437 15.99 9.46 -2.47
N GLU A 438 14.90 9.02 -3.09
CA GLU A 438 13.60 9.70 -2.96
C GLU A 438 12.96 9.51 -1.59
N ILE A 439 13.05 8.30 -1.00
CA ILE A 439 12.64 8.07 0.39
C ILE A 439 13.46 8.97 1.33
N LEU A 440 14.80 8.97 1.20
CA LEU A 440 15.67 9.76 2.06
C LEU A 440 15.31 11.25 2.01
N ASN A 441 15.08 11.80 0.82
CA ASN A 441 14.70 13.21 0.67
C ASN A 441 13.32 13.51 1.27
N ALA A 442 12.36 12.60 1.11
CA ALA A 442 11.03 12.75 1.70
C ALA A 442 11.06 12.69 3.23
N VAL A 443 11.82 11.76 3.82
CA VAL A 443 11.96 11.66 5.29
C VAL A 443 12.66 12.89 5.86
N ARG A 444 13.68 13.44 5.18
CA ARG A 444 14.33 14.69 5.59
C ARG A 444 13.35 15.86 5.66
N GLU A 445 12.42 15.95 4.72
CA GLU A 445 11.42 17.02 4.69
C GLU A 445 10.46 16.94 5.89
N VAL A 446 9.90 15.76 6.17
CA VAL A 446 9.02 15.60 7.34
C VAL A 446 9.76 15.73 8.67
N ALA A 447 11.02 15.29 8.73
CA ALA A 447 11.86 15.44 9.92
C ALA A 447 12.15 16.92 10.24
N ARG A 448 12.34 17.76 9.23
CA ARG A 448 12.46 19.23 9.42
C ARG A 448 11.19 19.82 10.01
N ARG A 449 10.01 19.44 9.50
CA ARG A 449 8.71 19.90 10.01
C ARG A 449 8.48 19.48 11.47
N LEU A 450 8.79 18.23 11.81
CA LEU A 450 8.73 17.77 13.20
C LEU A 450 9.72 18.52 14.11
N SER A 451 10.94 18.79 13.62
CA SER A 451 11.94 19.54 14.38
C SER A 451 11.48 20.96 14.75
N LEU A 452 10.77 21.63 13.83
CA LEU A 452 10.15 22.94 14.09
C LEU A 452 9.09 22.85 15.18
N TYR A 453 8.19 21.86 15.10
CA TYR A 453 7.17 21.61 16.11
C TYR A 453 7.78 21.34 17.50
N LEU A 454 8.77 20.44 17.59
CA LEU A 454 9.45 20.12 18.85
C LEU A 454 10.22 21.32 19.42
N SER A 455 10.80 22.14 18.55
CA SER A 455 11.49 23.37 18.97
C SER A 455 10.51 24.37 19.57
N LYS A 456 9.33 24.55 18.95
CA LYS A 456 8.24 25.38 19.50
C LYS A 456 7.75 24.85 20.84
N LYS A 457 7.46 23.55 20.93
CA LYS A 457 7.03 22.87 22.17
C LYS A 457 8.03 23.06 23.32
N ARG A 458 9.32 22.87 23.05
CA ARG A 458 10.39 23.10 24.04
C ARG A 458 10.55 24.56 24.44
N SER A 459 10.24 25.51 23.56
CA SER A 459 10.24 26.94 23.90
C SER A 459 9.13 27.23 24.91
N ILE A 460 7.92 26.75 24.61
CA ILE A 460 6.74 26.87 25.48
C ILE A 460 6.98 26.23 26.85
N GLU A 461 7.53 25.01 26.89
CA GLU A 461 7.84 24.34 28.16
C GLU A 461 8.89 25.10 28.98
N ARG A 462 9.88 25.73 28.32
CA ARG A 462 10.89 26.56 28.99
C ARG A 462 10.27 27.84 29.56
N GLU A 463 9.38 28.47 28.83
CA GLU A 463 8.66 29.65 29.29
C GLU A 463 7.73 29.33 30.46
N LYS A 464 6.98 28.21 30.40
CA LYS A 464 6.16 27.73 31.52
C LYS A 464 6.98 27.45 32.78
N LYS A 465 8.13 26.78 32.64
CA LYS A 465 9.05 26.56 33.77
C LYS A 465 9.58 27.88 34.34
N ARG A 466 9.99 28.80 33.47
CA ARG A 466 10.48 30.14 33.86
C ARG A 466 9.38 30.93 34.58
N PHE A 467 8.15 30.91 34.07
CA PHE A 467 6.99 31.53 34.72
C PHE A 467 6.70 30.91 36.09
N GLY A 468 6.68 29.57 36.19
CA GLY A 468 6.48 28.87 37.47
C GLY A 468 7.54 29.23 38.52
N VAL A 469 8.80 29.39 38.10
CA VAL A 469 9.88 29.90 38.96
C VAL A 469 9.57 31.35 39.39
N PHE A 470 9.24 32.26 38.47
CA PHE A 470 8.89 33.63 38.84
C PHE A 470 7.68 33.70 39.79
N ALA A 471 6.61 32.96 39.51
CA ALA A 471 5.44 32.90 40.38
C ALA A 471 5.78 32.44 41.81
N LYS A 472 6.74 31.53 41.97
CA LYS A 472 7.17 31.02 43.28
C LYS A 472 8.10 31.97 44.03
N TYR A 473 9.05 32.60 43.34
CA TYR A 473 10.11 33.39 43.97
C TYR A 473 9.83 34.89 44.05
N LEU A 474 9.10 35.45 43.09
CA LEU A 474 8.83 36.89 43.02
C LEU A 474 8.05 37.42 44.24
N PRO A 475 7.02 36.72 44.78
CA PRO A 475 6.38 37.09 46.05
C PRO A 475 7.34 37.08 47.25
N LYS A 476 8.25 36.10 47.30
CA LYS A 476 9.24 36.00 48.38
C LYS A 476 10.26 37.13 48.32
N ILE A 477 10.74 37.45 47.12
CA ILE A 477 11.67 38.58 46.90
C ILE A 477 11.02 39.89 47.32
N ALA A 478 9.76 40.12 46.95
CA ALA A 478 9.03 41.32 47.36
C ALA A 478 8.86 41.42 48.87
N LEU A 479 8.47 40.32 49.54
CA LEU A 479 8.34 40.26 51.00
C LEU A 479 9.68 40.56 51.69
N PHE A 480 10.76 39.89 51.28
CA PHE A 480 12.08 40.09 51.89
C PHE A 480 12.65 41.50 51.62
N SER A 481 12.47 42.02 50.41
CA SER A 481 12.90 43.38 50.06
C SER A 481 12.14 44.45 50.84
N THR A 482 10.84 44.23 51.09
CA THR A 482 10.00 45.13 51.89
C THR A 482 10.45 45.15 53.34
N LYS A 483 10.73 43.96 53.92
CA LYS A 483 11.29 43.84 55.26
C LYS A 483 12.66 44.52 55.40
N LEU A 484 13.55 44.33 54.42
CA LEU A 484 14.91 44.87 54.47
C LEU A 484 14.98 46.39 54.24
N SER A 485 14.00 46.96 53.54
CA SER A 485 13.91 48.41 53.29
C SER A 485 13.05 49.16 54.32
N GLU A 486 12.58 48.48 55.37
CA GLU A 486 11.70 49.02 56.43
C GLU A 486 10.40 49.68 55.92
N LYS A 487 10.00 49.37 54.69
CA LYS A 487 8.77 49.92 54.09
C LYS A 487 7.56 49.07 54.48
N LYS A 488 6.39 49.71 54.66
CA LYS A 488 5.14 49.01 55.02
C LYS A 488 4.39 48.38 53.83
N LYS A 489 4.66 48.83 52.59
CA LYS A 489 3.92 48.41 51.40
C LYS A 489 4.80 47.56 50.50
N GLU A 490 4.33 46.36 50.19
CA GLU A 490 4.98 45.49 49.21
C GLU A 490 4.92 46.12 47.79
N PRO A 491 5.99 45.98 46.98
CA PRO A 491 5.96 46.41 45.60
C PRO A 491 4.90 45.66 44.81
N GLU A 492 4.27 46.30 43.81
CA GLU A 492 3.22 45.66 43.02
C GLU A 492 3.78 44.62 42.04
N ILE A 493 3.62 43.35 42.39
CA ILE A 493 4.13 42.21 41.61
C ILE A 493 3.14 41.79 40.51
N LYS A 494 1.86 42.14 40.66
CA LYS A 494 0.76 41.68 39.78
C LYS A 494 0.97 42.11 38.32
N THR A 495 1.57 43.27 38.07
CA THR A 495 1.88 43.76 36.72
C THR A 495 3.01 42.97 36.05
N LEU A 496 4.01 42.53 36.82
CA LEU A 496 5.11 41.69 36.32
C LEU A 496 4.63 40.26 36.02
N LEU A 497 3.76 39.72 36.86
CA LEU A 497 3.12 38.41 36.61
C LEU A 497 2.17 38.46 35.42
N LYS A 498 1.40 39.54 35.25
CA LYS A 498 0.52 39.73 34.07
C LYS A 498 1.29 39.89 32.75
N LYS A 499 2.44 40.58 32.76
CA LYS A 499 3.32 40.64 31.56
C LYS A 499 3.88 39.27 31.20
N ALA A 500 4.17 38.45 32.20
CA ALA A 500 4.66 37.10 31.98
C ALA A 500 3.54 36.12 31.56
N SER A 501 2.27 36.38 31.92
CA SER A 501 1.11 35.57 31.50
C SER A 501 0.55 35.94 30.12
N LYS A 502 0.61 37.22 29.69
CA LYS A 502 0.15 37.63 28.34
C LYS A 502 0.90 36.93 27.20
N ILE A 503 2.18 36.60 27.42
CA ILE A 503 3.00 35.81 26.49
C ILE A 503 2.45 34.37 26.35
N GLU A 504 1.78 33.86 27.39
CA GLU A 504 1.15 32.54 27.37
C GLU A 504 -0.17 32.57 26.56
N GLU A 505 -0.99 33.61 26.71
CA GLU A 505 -2.28 33.76 26.00
C GLU A 505 -2.11 34.05 24.49
N GLU A 506 -1.21 34.95 24.08
CA GLU A 506 -0.96 35.25 22.65
C GLU A 506 -0.45 34.02 21.88
N PHE A 507 0.27 33.12 22.55
CA PHE A 507 0.81 31.91 21.92
C PHE A 507 -0.21 30.76 21.81
N TRP A 508 -1.13 30.62 22.78
CA TRP A 508 -2.20 29.62 22.73
C TRP A 508 -3.38 30.03 21.84
N GLY A 509 -3.78 31.30 21.81
CA GLY A 509 -4.88 31.79 20.97
C GLY A 509 -4.65 31.57 19.46
N SER A 510 -3.39 31.65 19.02
CA SER A 510 -3.01 31.38 17.61
C SER A 510 -3.12 29.91 17.17
N GLU A 511 -3.21 28.96 18.11
CA GLU A 511 -3.38 27.53 17.81
C GLU A 511 -4.85 27.08 17.82
N GLU A 512 -5.73 27.73 18.59
CA GLU A 512 -7.18 27.46 18.54
C GLU A 512 -7.82 28.01 17.27
N GLU A 513 -7.48 29.24 16.85
CA GLU A 513 -7.99 29.79 15.58
C GLU A 513 -7.57 28.96 14.35
N LYS A 514 -6.41 28.29 14.39
CA LYS A 514 -5.95 27.38 13.32
C LYS A 514 -6.50 25.94 13.45
N ARG A 515 -7.06 25.58 14.60
CA ARG A 515 -7.77 24.30 14.79
C ARG A 515 -9.22 24.39 14.33
N GLU A 516 -9.84 25.57 14.41
CA GLU A 516 -11.23 25.79 13.97
C GLU A 516 -11.35 26.11 12.47
N SER A 517 -10.26 26.48 11.80
CA SER A 517 -10.25 26.84 10.37
C SER A 517 -9.57 25.81 9.44
N ALA A 518 -9.32 24.57 9.90
CA ALA A 518 -8.60 23.52 9.13
C ALA A 518 -9.28 22.15 9.12
#